data_AF-A0A534Z0D5-F1
#
_entry.id   AF-A0A534Z0D5-F1
#
_cell.length_a   1.000
_cell.length_b   1.000
_cell.length_c   1.000
_cell.angle_alpha   90.00
_cell.angle_beta   90.00
_cell.angle_gamma   90.00
#
_symmetry.space_group_name_H-M   'P 1'
#
loop_
_entity.id
_entity.type
_entity.pdbx_description
1 polymer ?
#
loop_
_entity_poly.entity_id
_entity_poly.type
_entity_poly.pdbx_seq_one_letter_code
_entity_poly.pdbx_strand_id
1 'polypeptide(L)'
;MRRPSGDDIATLIDYPMHPTTVPRSSRRLSGDWPAKVSAALEGPPVLVVQGASGNASWDRGTEVAAAVAKEAQELLRKAEPVRHIQIGCQARFVALPPPQASPAIPWLFRRAFANAVAIVRQPSAIETRLRVGPLTLVGVPGEPVGEIGQRMHPDVIVGLADGYAGYIETPNRWAEGEGEASRTWFGPGLAQVLGLWSGQ
;
A
#
# COMPACT_ATOMS: atom_id res chain seq x y z
N MET A 1 20.97 -0.98 -0.09
CA MET A 1 22.03 -0.03 0.36
C MET A 1 23.29 -0.81 0.64
N ARG A 2 24.50 -0.29 0.39
CA ARG A 2 25.77 -1.02 0.60
C ARG A 2 26.67 -0.35 1.64
N ARG A 3 27.41 -1.17 2.40
CA ARG A 3 28.51 -0.73 3.28
C ARG A 3 29.68 -0.22 2.44
N PRO A 4 30.62 0.54 3.03
CA PRO A 4 31.90 0.85 2.40
C PRO A 4 32.70 -0.39 1.96
N SER A 5 32.50 -1.55 2.64
CA SER A 5 33.08 -2.84 2.26
C SER A 5 32.53 -3.42 0.96
N GLY A 6 31.41 -2.90 0.45
CA GLY A 6 30.70 -3.40 -0.73
C GLY A 6 29.51 -4.30 -0.41
N ASP A 7 29.35 -4.75 0.84
CA ASP A 7 28.27 -5.65 1.24
C ASP A 7 26.93 -4.93 1.30
N ASP A 8 25.86 -5.58 0.84
CA ASP A 8 24.49 -5.06 1.02
C ASP A 8 24.11 -5.05 2.52
N ILE A 9 23.44 -3.98 2.96
CA ILE A 9 23.03 -3.77 4.35
C ILE A 9 21.59 -4.26 4.59
N ALA A 10 20.71 -4.02 3.62
CA ALA A 10 19.30 -4.35 3.66
C ALA A 10 18.71 -4.27 2.25
N THR A 11 17.63 -5.02 2.04
CA THR A 11 16.80 -5.01 0.83
C THR A 11 15.38 -4.60 1.22
N LEU A 12 14.82 -3.65 0.47
CA LEU A 12 13.41 -3.28 0.55
C LEU A 12 12.73 -3.71 -0.74
N ILE A 13 11.63 -4.46 -0.63
CA ILE A 13 10.81 -4.88 -1.76
C ILE A 13 9.44 -4.27 -1.58
N ASP A 14 9.03 -3.43 -2.52
CA ASP A 14 7.62 -3.06 -2.67
C ASP A 14 6.95 -4.04 -3.64
N TYR A 15 5.89 -4.70 -3.17
CA TYR A 15 5.10 -5.58 -4.03
C TYR A 15 3.61 -5.45 -3.71
N PRO A 16 2.78 -4.90 -4.61
CA PRO A 16 1.36 -4.67 -4.37
C PRO A 16 0.57 -5.97 -4.48
N MET A 17 0.31 -6.62 -3.33
CA MET A 17 -0.57 -7.79 -3.25
C MET A 17 -1.04 -8.05 -1.82
N HIS A 18 -2.29 -8.47 -1.67
CA HIS A 18 -2.85 -8.86 -0.37
C HIS A 18 -2.10 -10.04 0.28
N PRO A 19 -1.73 -9.98 1.58
CA PRO A 19 -1.15 -11.10 2.33
C PRO A 19 -2.24 -12.06 2.79
N THR A 20 -2.88 -12.74 1.84
CA THR A 20 -4.02 -13.63 2.08
C THR A 20 -3.82 -15.02 1.49
N THR A 21 -2.57 -15.49 1.40
CA THR A 21 -2.25 -16.84 0.89
C THR A 21 -2.50 -17.93 1.92
N VAL A 22 -2.41 -17.58 3.21
CA VAL A 22 -2.73 -18.49 4.30
C VAL A 22 -4.25 -18.59 4.46
N PRO A 23 -4.84 -19.81 4.47
CA PRO A 23 -6.28 -19.97 4.62
C PRO A 23 -6.81 -19.40 5.93
N ARG A 24 -8.01 -18.82 5.91
CA ARG A 24 -8.70 -18.30 7.10
C ARG A 24 -8.95 -19.35 8.19
N SER A 25 -8.96 -20.63 7.83
CA SER A 25 -9.11 -21.76 8.76
C SER A 25 -7.81 -22.08 9.52
N SER A 26 -6.67 -21.56 9.08
CA SER A 26 -5.39 -21.73 9.76
C SER A 26 -5.43 -21.05 11.13
N ARG A 27 -4.98 -21.78 12.15
CA ARG A 27 -4.81 -21.26 13.53
C ARG A 27 -3.36 -20.90 13.86
N ARG A 28 -2.45 -20.98 12.88
CA ARG A 28 -1.04 -20.67 13.06
C ARG A 28 -0.79 -19.20 12.74
N LEU A 29 -0.05 -18.53 13.61
CA LEU A 29 0.51 -17.20 13.29
C LEU A 29 1.45 -17.35 12.08
N SER A 30 1.27 -16.49 11.09
CA SER A 30 2.05 -16.49 9.87
C SER A 30 2.23 -15.06 9.38
N GLY A 31 3.42 -14.75 8.87
CA GLY A 31 3.67 -13.52 8.11
C GLY A 31 3.31 -13.63 6.63
N ASP A 32 2.54 -14.66 6.24
CA ASP A 32 2.04 -14.94 4.90
C ASP A 32 3.15 -14.98 3.82
N TRP A 33 2.82 -14.72 2.55
CA TRP A 33 3.79 -14.69 1.45
C TRP A 33 4.91 -13.65 1.64
N PRO A 34 4.72 -12.46 2.26
CA PRO A 34 5.82 -11.52 2.45
C PRO A 34 6.95 -12.11 3.30
N ALA A 35 6.61 -12.79 4.40
CA ALA A 35 7.61 -13.44 5.25
C ALA A 35 8.33 -14.59 4.53
N LYS A 36 7.63 -15.32 3.66
CA LYS A 36 8.26 -16.37 2.83
C LYS A 36 9.24 -15.77 1.82
N VAL A 37 8.92 -14.64 1.20
CA VAL A 37 9.83 -13.90 0.31
C VAL A 37 11.06 -13.44 1.08
N SER A 38 10.87 -12.80 2.24
CA SER A 38 11.98 -12.36 3.09
C SER A 38 12.92 -13.50 3.49
N ALA A 39 12.38 -14.71 3.73
CA ALA A 39 13.17 -15.89 4.09
C ALA A 39 13.84 -16.59 2.90
N ALA A 40 13.32 -16.41 1.68
CA ALA A 40 13.83 -17.05 0.48
C ALA A 40 15.05 -16.34 -0.13
N LEU A 41 15.25 -15.06 0.18
CA LEU A 41 16.39 -14.28 -0.29
C LEU A 41 17.55 -14.39 0.70
N GLU A 42 18.69 -14.87 0.22
CA GLU A 42 19.92 -14.94 1.00
C GLU A 42 20.57 -13.56 1.17
N GLY A 43 21.31 -13.37 2.27
CA GLY A 43 22.14 -12.20 2.50
C GLY A 43 21.56 -11.24 3.55
N PRO A 44 21.48 -9.92 3.26
CA PRO A 44 21.05 -8.94 4.25
C PRO A 44 19.56 -9.06 4.59
N PRO A 45 19.11 -8.47 5.71
CA PRO A 45 17.70 -8.42 6.06
C PRO A 45 16.82 -7.86 4.93
N VAL A 46 15.72 -8.56 4.64
CA VAL A 46 14.75 -8.19 3.61
C VAL A 46 13.45 -7.74 4.27
N LEU A 47 13.05 -6.50 3.99
CA LEU A 47 11.73 -5.99 4.33
C LEU A 47 10.86 -5.98 3.06
N VAL A 48 9.74 -6.69 3.12
CA VAL A 48 8.70 -6.61 2.09
C VAL A 48 7.61 -5.66 2.60
N VAL A 49 7.34 -4.61 1.85
CA VAL A 49 6.24 -3.68 2.09
C VAL A 49 5.13 -3.88 1.06
N GLN A 50 3.92 -3.54 1.46
CA GLN A 50 2.77 -3.61 0.55
C GLN A 50 2.64 -2.30 -0.20
N GLY A 51 2.61 -2.40 -1.52
CA GLY A 51 2.33 -1.26 -2.38
C GLY A 51 0.85 -0.89 -2.40
N ALA A 52 0.38 -0.41 -3.55
CA ALA A 52 -1.04 -0.22 -3.82
C ALA A 52 -1.77 -1.58 -4.00
N SER A 53 -1.98 -2.30 -2.90
CA SER A 53 -2.51 -3.67 -2.88
C SER A 53 -4.03 -3.80 -2.86
N GLY A 54 -4.77 -2.68 -2.80
CA GLY A 54 -6.21 -2.67 -2.47
C GLY A 54 -7.06 -3.61 -3.32
N ASN A 55 -6.82 -3.68 -4.62
CA ASN A 55 -7.51 -4.59 -5.54
C ASN A 55 -6.58 -5.69 -6.11
N ALA A 56 -5.39 -5.87 -5.53
CA ALA A 56 -4.40 -6.83 -6.00
C ALA A 56 -4.46 -8.16 -5.23
N SER A 57 -4.84 -9.21 -5.95
CA SER A 57 -4.92 -10.58 -5.43
C SER A 57 -3.94 -11.51 -6.15
N TRP A 58 -3.84 -12.74 -5.66
CA TRP A 58 -3.04 -13.81 -6.20
C TRP A 58 -3.90 -14.92 -6.82
N ASP A 59 -3.31 -15.69 -7.74
CA ASP A 59 -3.89 -16.91 -8.27
C ASP A 59 -3.62 -18.10 -7.33
N ARG A 60 -4.67 -18.85 -6.98
CA ARG A 60 -4.63 -19.95 -6.01
C ARG A 60 -3.77 -21.14 -6.44
N GLY A 61 -3.48 -21.26 -7.73
CA GLY A 61 -2.59 -22.30 -8.27
C GLY A 61 -1.11 -21.97 -8.19
N THR A 62 -0.74 -20.76 -7.76
CA THR A 62 0.63 -20.25 -7.88
C THR A 62 1.34 -20.16 -6.53
N GLU A 63 2.57 -20.68 -6.46
CA GLU A 63 3.51 -20.44 -5.34
C GLU A 63 4.06 -19.02 -5.41
N VAL A 64 3.22 -18.04 -5.06
CA VAL A 64 3.51 -16.61 -5.23
C VAL A 64 4.78 -16.14 -4.54
N ALA A 65 5.10 -16.65 -3.35
CA ALA A 65 6.32 -16.25 -2.64
C ALA A 65 7.59 -16.62 -3.42
N ALA A 66 7.63 -17.80 -4.04
CA ALA A 66 8.78 -18.22 -4.84
C ALA A 66 8.90 -17.37 -6.13
N ALA A 67 7.78 -17.06 -6.77
CA ALA A 67 7.75 -16.20 -7.96
C ALA A 67 8.26 -14.79 -7.65
N VAL A 68 7.76 -14.17 -6.57
CA VAL A 68 8.18 -12.83 -6.14
C VAL A 68 9.65 -12.81 -5.72
N ALA A 69 10.11 -13.81 -4.97
CA ALA A 69 11.53 -13.89 -4.57
C ALA A 69 12.46 -14.02 -5.78
N LYS A 70 12.08 -14.83 -6.78
CA LYS A 70 12.84 -14.99 -8.02
C LYS A 70 12.93 -13.68 -8.78
N GLU A 71 11.80 -13.00 -9.00
CA GLU A 71 11.78 -11.71 -9.70
C GLU A 71 12.61 -10.65 -8.97
N ALA A 72 12.46 -10.55 -7.65
CA ALA A 72 13.25 -9.63 -6.83
C ALA A 72 14.77 -9.92 -6.96
N GLN A 73 15.18 -11.19 -6.94
CA GLN A 73 16.58 -11.56 -7.11
C GLN A 73 17.12 -11.19 -8.50
N GLU A 74 16.31 -11.37 -9.55
CA GLU A 74 16.69 -10.99 -10.91
C GLU A 74 16.82 -9.47 -11.08
N LEU A 75 15.91 -8.70 -10.49
CA LEU A 75 15.97 -7.23 -10.48
C LEU A 75 17.19 -6.72 -9.70
N LEU A 76 17.46 -7.29 -8.51
CA LEU A 76 18.62 -6.91 -7.69
C LEU A 76 19.95 -7.17 -8.40
N ARG A 77 20.05 -8.23 -9.21
CA ARG A 77 21.26 -8.51 -10.03
C ARG A 77 21.48 -7.50 -11.14
N LYS A 78 20.41 -6.91 -11.67
CA LYS A 78 20.44 -5.92 -12.76
C LYS A 78 20.50 -4.47 -12.25
N ALA A 79 20.23 -4.24 -10.97
CA ALA A 79 20.14 -2.92 -10.39
C ALA A 79 21.48 -2.18 -10.41
N GLU A 80 21.47 -0.95 -10.92
CA GLU A 80 22.65 -0.09 -10.94
C GLU A 80 22.77 0.70 -9.62
N PRO A 81 23.95 0.73 -8.98
CA PRO A 81 24.15 1.51 -7.77
C PRO A 81 24.05 3.02 -8.03
N VAL A 82 23.17 3.69 -7.30
CA VAL A 82 23.10 5.16 -7.28
C VAL A 82 24.03 5.71 -6.21
N ARG A 83 24.86 6.70 -6.56
CA ARG A 83 25.78 7.40 -5.65
C ARG A 83 25.28 8.81 -5.30
N HIS A 84 25.80 9.38 -4.21
CA HIS A 84 25.49 10.75 -3.76
C HIS A 84 23.98 11.02 -3.56
N ILE A 85 23.31 10.09 -2.90
CA ILE A 85 21.87 10.20 -2.63
C ILE A 85 21.57 11.26 -1.57
N GLN A 86 20.51 12.03 -1.80
CA GLN A 86 19.89 12.85 -0.77
C GLN A 86 18.83 12.02 -0.05
N ILE A 87 18.78 12.14 1.28
CA ILE A 87 17.74 11.55 2.10
C ILE A 87 16.87 12.69 2.62
N GLY A 88 15.56 12.59 2.40
CA GLY A 88 14.59 13.55 2.90
C GLY A 88 13.43 12.81 3.56
N CYS A 89 12.86 13.40 4.61
CA CYS A 89 11.67 12.87 5.26
C CYS A 89 10.70 14.02 5.53
N GLN A 90 9.43 13.80 5.20
CA GLN A 90 8.35 14.69 5.55
C GLN A 90 7.23 13.83 6.15
N ALA A 91 6.73 14.22 7.31
CA ALA A 91 5.51 13.68 7.87
C ALA A 91 4.52 14.83 8.06
N ARG A 92 3.27 14.62 7.67
CA ARG A 92 2.20 15.59 7.86
C ARG A 92 0.97 14.94 8.46
N PHE A 93 0.32 15.66 9.37
CA PHE A 93 -1.02 15.33 9.81
C PHE A 93 -2.02 15.79 8.74
N VAL A 94 -2.87 14.88 8.30
CA VAL A 94 -3.90 15.11 7.29
C VAL A 94 -5.25 14.92 7.96
N ALA A 95 -6.10 15.95 7.89
CA ALA A 95 -7.51 15.81 8.26
C ALA A 95 -8.20 14.94 7.20
N LEU A 96 -8.86 13.87 7.63
CA LEU A 96 -9.64 13.01 6.76
C LEU A 96 -10.96 13.71 6.41
N PRO A 97 -11.49 13.53 5.19
CA PRO A 97 -12.78 14.10 4.84
C PRO A 97 -13.90 13.44 5.67
N PRO A 98 -15.12 14.02 5.68
CA PRO A 98 -16.26 13.36 6.28
C PRO A 98 -16.52 11.97 5.66
N PRO A 99 -16.91 10.96 6.45
CA PRO A 99 -17.28 9.66 5.92
C PRO A 99 -18.38 9.75 4.86
N GLN A 100 -18.19 9.03 3.76
CA GLN A 100 -19.09 9.03 2.62
C GLN A 100 -19.26 7.60 2.10
N ALA A 101 -20.45 7.04 2.31
CA ALA A 101 -20.85 5.75 1.76
C ALA A 101 -20.88 5.79 0.23
N SER A 102 -20.34 4.77 -0.43
CA SER A 102 -20.41 4.63 -1.89
C SER A 102 -21.82 4.26 -2.38
N PRO A 103 -22.09 4.44 -3.68
CA PRO A 103 -23.33 3.99 -4.31
C PRO A 103 -23.62 2.49 -4.16
N ALA A 104 -22.58 1.66 -3.95
CA ALA A 104 -22.70 0.24 -3.65
C ALA A 104 -23.50 -0.06 -2.37
N ILE A 105 -23.58 0.91 -1.44
CA ILE A 105 -24.37 0.80 -0.23
C ILE A 105 -25.80 1.31 -0.53
N PRO A 106 -26.86 0.53 -0.22
CA PRO A 106 -28.24 0.97 -0.45
C PRO A 106 -28.53 2.30 0.25
N TRP A 107 -29.22 3.21 -0.44
CA TRP A 107 -29.37 4.61 -0.04
C TRP A 107 -29.90 4.80 1.39
N LEU A 108 -30.85 3.95 1.82
CA LEU A 108 -31.45 3.94 3.16
C LEU A 108 -30.41 3.76 4.28
N PHE A 109 -29.31 3.03 4.00
CA PHE A 109 -28.29 2.71 5.00
C PHE A 109 -27.07 3.64 4.95
N ARG A 110 -26.94 4.50 3.94
CA ARG A 110 -25.75 5.35 3.75
C ARG A 110 -25.47 6.27 4.93
N ARG A 111 -26.52 6.84 5.53
CA ARG A 111 -26.37 7.72 6.70
C ARG A 111 -25.99 6.96 7.96
N ALA A 112 -26.57 5.77 8.17
CA ALA A 112 -26.20 4.91 9.28
C ALA A 112 -24.73 4.47 9.17
N PHE A 113 -24.28 4.12 7.95
CA PHE A 113 -22.88 3.83 7.67
C PHE A 113 -21.96 5.01 7.98
N ALA A 114 -22.25 6.19 7.43
CA ALA A 114 -21.41 7.39 7.63
C ALA A 114 -21.30 7.75 9.12
N ASN A 115 -22.41 7.69 9.86
CA ASN A 115 -22.43 7.90 11.31
C ASN A 115 -21.58 6.87 12.05
N ALA A 116 -21.71 5.58 11.70
CA ALA A 116 -20.93 4.53 12.33
C ALA A 116 -19.42 4.75 12.12
N VAL A 117 -19.00 5.07 10.89
CA VAL A 117 -17.60 5.40 10.57
C VAL A 117 -17.12 6.61 11.38
N ALA A 118 -17.93 7.68 11.44
CA ALA A 118 -17.58 8.91 12.16
C ALA A 118 -17.38 8.69 13.67
N ILE A 119 -18.07 7.70 14.26
CA ILE A 119 -17.94 7.35 15.69
C ILE A 119 -16.68 6.52 15.94
N VAL A 120 -16.35 5.58 15.05
CA VAL A 120 -15.32 4.57 15.33
C VAL A 120 -13.95 4.89 14.72
N ARG A 121 -13.85 5.86 13.81
CA ARG A 121 -12.60 6.18 13.10
C ARG A 121 -12.03 7.52 13.52
N GLN A 122 -10.71 7.60 13.49
CA GLN A 122 -10.00 8.85 13.76
C GLN A 122 -10.24 9.83 12.60
N PRO A 123 -10.45 11.13 12.89
CA PRO A 123 -10.70 12.16 11.87
C PRO A 123 -9.41 12.63 11.18
N SER A 124 -8.26 12.04 11.50
CA SER A 124 -6.96 12.42 10.98
C SER A 124 -6.08 11.20 10.80
N ALA A 125 -5.15 11.27 9.85
CA ALA A 125 -4.09 10.29 9.68
C ALA A 125 -2.75 10.99 9.45
N ILE A 126 -1.67 10.23 9.51
CA ILE A 126 -0.34 10.71 9.14
C ILE A 126 -0.05 10.22 7.72
N GLU A 127 0.50 11.11 6.91
CA GLU A 127 1.12 10.77 5.64
C GLU A 127 2.63 11.01 5.78
N THR A 128 3.41 9.98 5.49
CA THR A 128 4.87 10.05 5.52
C THR A 128 5.42 9.94 4.11
N ARG A 129 6.40 10.78 3.78
CA ARG A 129 7.16 10.73 2.53
C ARG A 129 8.63 10.59 2.86
N LEU A 130 9.23 9.48 2.45
CA LEU A 130 10.65 9.21 2.61
C LEU A 130 11.32 9.21 1.23
N ARG A 131 12.13 10.24 0.96
CA ARG A 131 12.92 10.34 -0.25
C ARG A 131 14.30 9.72 -0.05
N VAL A 132 14.70 8.85 -0.97
CA VAL A 132 16.03 8.25 -1.04
C VAL A 132 16.54 8.39 -2.48
N GLY A 133 17.32 9.44 -2.72
CA GLY A 133 17.81 9.78 -4.06
C GLY A 133 16.65 10.13 -5.02
N PRO A 134 16.48 9.41 -6.15
CA PRO A 134 15.40 9.64 -7.10
C PRO A 134 14.07 8.98 -6.69
N LEU A 135 14.07 8.11 -5.68
CA LEU A 135 12.89 7.38 -5.23
C LEU A 135 12.23 8.11 -4.06
N THR A 136 10.90 8.26 -4.10
CA THR A 136 10.09 8.67 -2.95
C THR A 136 9.18 7.53 -2.55
N LEU A 137 9.28 7.09 -1.29
CA LEU A 137 8.31 6.20 -0.67
C LEU A 137 7.21 7.05 -0.03
N VAL A 138 5.96 6.81 -0.41
CA VAL A 138 4.78 7.53 0.10
C VAL A 138 3.98 6.57 0.98
N GLY A 139 4.12 6.74 2.30
CA GLY A 139 3.33 6.03 3.31
C GLY A 139 1.89 6.50 3.29
N VAL A 140 0.98 5.54 3.07
CA VAL A 140 -0.45 5.78 2.93
C VAL A 140 -1.23 5.03 4.02
N PRO A 141 -2.09 5.74 4.79
CA PRO A 141 -2.86 5.15 5.88
C PRO A 141 -4.12 4.45 5.38
N GLY A 142 -3.96 3.41 4.55
CA GLY A 142 -5.06 2.65 3.97
C GLY A 142 -4.60 1.67 2.91
N GLU A 143 -5.55 1.23 2.09
CA GLU A 143 -5.33 0.27 0.99
C GLU A 143 -5.63 0.91 -0.37
N PRO A 144 -4.65 1.57 -1.01
CA PRO A 144 -4.82 2.11 -2.36
C PRO A 144 -4.96 1.00 -3.39
N VAL A 145 -5.86 1.21 -4.35
CA VAL A 145 -5.96 0.35 -5.54
C VAL A 145 -4.78 0.57 -6.48
N GLY A 146 -4.44 -0.46 -7.26
CA GLY A 146 -3.26 -0.49 -8.13
C GLY A 146 -3.19 0.67 -9.14
N GLU A 147 -4.33 1.16 -9.61
CA GLU A 147 -4.44 2.31 -10.52
C GLU A 147 -3.86 3.60 -9.91
N ILE A 148 -4.02 3.78 -8.60
CA ILE A 148 -3.41 4.91 -7.88
C ILE A 148 -1.90 4.72 -7.84
N GLY A 149 -1.42 3.51 -7.56
CA GLY A 149 0.01 3.19 -7.59
C GLY A 149 0.66 3.43 -8.95
N GLN A 150 0.00 3.02 -10.04
CA GLN A 150 0.48 3.26 -11.40
C GLN A 150 0.59 4.75 -11.74
N ARG A 151 -0.38 5.55 -11.27
CA ARG A 151 -0.37 7.01 -11.49
C ARG A 151 0.72 7.74 -10.71
N MET A 152 1.10 7.22 -9.53
CA MET A 152 2.11 7.84 -8.67
C MET A 152 3.54 7.63 -9.17
N HIS A 153 3.77 6.65 -10.06
CA HIS A 153 5.11 6.36 -10.58
C HIS A 153 5.80 7.63 -11.14
N PRO A 154 7.06 7.93 -10.76
CA PRO A 154 8.03 7.03 -10.11
C PRO A 154 7.98 6.97 -8.57
N ASP A 155 7.09 7.72 -7.92
CA ASP A 155 6.89 7.59 -6.47
C ASP A 155 6.22 6.24 -6.17
N VAL A 156 6.68 5.58 -5.11
CA VAL A 156 6.22 4.25 -4.70
C VAL A 156 5.33 4.37 -3.48
N ILE A 157 4.11 3.85 -3.59
CA ILE A 157 3.17 3.79 -2.47
C ILE A 157 3.62 2.71 -1.49
N VAL A 158 3.56 3.01 -0.20
CA VAL A 158 3.63 2.03 0.88
C VAL A 158 2.30 2.08 1.62
N GLY A 159 1.41 1.15 1.30
CA GLY A 159 0.10 1.01 1.94
C GLY A 159 0.22 0.56 3.38
N LEU A 160 -0.88 0.70 4.13
CA LEU A 160 -0.97 0.33 5.55
C LEU A 160 0.10 1.01 6.45
N ALA A 161 0.58 2.18 6.03
CA ALA A 161 1.56 2.97 6.78
C ALA A 161 0.86 4.04 7.62
N ASP A 162 1.32 4.22 8.86
CA ASP A 162 0.91 5.32 9.75
C ASP A 162 -0.60 5.44 10.03
N GLY A 163 -1.36 4.36 9.83
CA GLY A 163 -2.78 4.29 10.16
C GLY A 163 -3.60 3.41 9.22
N TYR A 164 -4.92 3.44 9.40
CA TYR A 164 -5.85 2.71 8.54
C TYR A 164 -7.19 3.45 8.38
N ALA A 165 -7.39 4.01 7.18
CA ALA A 165 -8.59 4.73 6.76
C ALA A 165 -9.48 3.92 5.79
N GLY A 166 -9.22 2.61 5.67
CA GLY A 166 -9.94 1.73 4.74
C GLY A 166 -9.35 1.75 3.33
N TYR A 167 -10.16 1.38 2.35
CA TYR A 167 -9.76 1.33 0.95
C TYR A 167 -9.73 2.73 0.34
N ILE A 168 -8.77 2.95 -0.56
CA ILE A 168 -8.62 4.20 -1.31
C ILE A 168 -8.82 3.85 -2.78
N GLU A 169 -10.02 4.12 -3.26
CA GLU A 169 -10.48 3.84 -4.61
C GLU A 169 -10.34 5.07 -5.52
N THR A 170 -10.26 4.85 -6.82
CA THR A 170 -10.32 5.93 -7.81
C THR A 170 -11.70 6.61 -7.79
N PRO A 171 -11.80 7.93 -8.07
CA PRO A 171 -13.08 8.62 -8.04
C PRO A 171 -14.15 8.02 -8.96
N ASN A 172 -13.76 7.54 -10.14
CA ASN A 172 -14.69 6.96 -11.12
C ASN A 172 -15.28 5.64 -10.61
N ARG A 173 -14.43 4.69 -10.20
CA ARG A 173 -14.88 3.39 -9.65
C ARG A 173 -15.70 3.57 -8.37
N TRP A 174 -15.36 4.55 -7.55
CA TRP A 174 -16.17 4.90 -6.39
C TRP A 174 -17.56 5.39 -6.79
N ALA A 175 -17.66 6.29 -7.78
CA ALA A 175 -18.93 6.83 -8.26
C ALA A 175 -19.82 5.78 -8.94
N GLU A 176 -19.21 4.77 -9.56
CA GLU A 176 -19.90 3.63 -10.16
C GLU A 176 -20.27 2.56 -9.11
N GLY A 177 -19.70 2.62 -7.90
CA GLY A 177 -19.94 1.65 -6.84
C GLY A 177 -19.23 0.30 -7.07
N GLU A 178 -18.16 0.30 -7.85
CA GLU A 178 -17.45 -0.91 -8.26
C GLU A 178 -16.22 -1.22 -7.39
N GLY A 179 -15.66 -2.43 -7.53
CA GLY A 179 -14.43 -2.82 -6.87
C GLY A 179 -14.47 -2.66 -5.35
N GLU A 180 -13.56 -1.85 -4.82
CA GLU A 180 -13.41 -1.63 -3.38
C GLU A 180 -14.24 -0.45 -2.86
N ALA A 181 -15.12 0.12 -3.70
CA ALA A 181 -15.96 1.26 -3.35
C ALA A 181 -16.82 1.00 -2.10
N SER A 182 -17.34 -0.22 -1.89
CA SER A 182 -18.14 -0.58 -0.70
C SER A 182 -17.34 -0.50 0.61
N ARG A 183 -16.00 -0.57 0.54
CA ARG A 183 -15.07 -0.50 1.67
C ARG A 183 -14.29 0.82 1.72
N THR A 184 -14.61 1.76 0.83
CA THR A 184 -14.06 3.12 0.81
C THR A 184 -14.92 4.01 1.73
N TRP A 185 -14.42 4.30 2.93
CA TRP A 185 -15.23 4.93 3.97
C TRP A 185 -15.37 6.44 3.84
N PHE A 186 -14.40 7.07 3.18
CA PHE A 186 -14.20 8.52 3.15
C PHE A 186 -14.41 9.12 1.75
N GLY A 187 -15.03 8.34 0.85
CA GLY A 187 -15.30 8.76 -0.51
C GLY A 187 -14.04 9.05 -1.35
N PRO A 188 -14.21 9.69 -2.52
CA PRO A 188 -13.10 10.05 -3.40
C PRO A 188 -12.22 11.16 -2.82
N GLY A 189 -12.72 11.90 -1.83
CA GLY A 189 -11.97 12.96 -1.15
C GLY A 189 -10.74 12.42 -0.42
N LEU A 190 -10.72 11.15 -0.01
CA LEU A 190 -9.58 10.55 0.70
C LEU A 190 -8.31 10.55 -0.15
N ALA A 191 -8.40 10.11 -1.40
CA ALA A 191 -7.26 10.11 -2.31
C ALA A 191 -6.76 11.54 -2.59
N GLN A 192 -7.66 12.52 -2.63
CA GLN A 192 -7.33 13.93 -2.87
C GLN A 192 -6.57 14.55 -1.69
N VAL A 193 -7.05 14.39 -0.45
CA VAL A 193 -6.39 14.98 0.72
C VAL A 193 -5.01 14.38 0.98
N LEU A 194 -4.82 13.11 0.63
CA LEU A 194 -3.53 12.41 0.67
C LEU A 194 -2.61 12.73 -0.53
N GLY A 195 -3.06 13.59 -1.45
CA GLY A 195 -2.29 13.97 -2.64
C GLY A 195 -1.98 12.79 -3.56
N LEU A 196 -2.79 11.74 -3.52
CA LEU A 196 -2.68 10.54 -4.36
C LEU A 196 -3.48 10.67 -5.65
N TRP A 197 -4.44 11.61 -5.67
CA TRP A 197 -5.29 11.85 -6.82
C TRP A 197 -5.63 13.34 -6.94
N SER A 198 -5.22 13.98 -8.03
CA SER A 198 -5.73 15.28 -8.43
C SER A 198 -6.84 15.06 -9.46
N GLY A 199 -8.04 15.61 -9.17
CA GLY A 199 -9.12 15.67 -10.17
C GLY A 199 -8.66 16.45 -11.40
N GLN A 200 -9.14 16.05 -12.58
CA GLN A 200 -9.30 16.97 -13.71
C GLN A 200 -10.64 17.67 -13.56
#